data_AF-A0A382UEB3-F1
#
_entry.id   AF-A0A382UEB3-F1
#
_cell.length_a   1.000
_cell.length_b   1.000
_cell.length_c   1.000
_cell.angle_alpha   90.00
_cell.angle_beta   90.00
_cell.angle_gamma   90.00
#
_symmetry.space_group_name_H-M   'P 1'
#
loop_
_entity.id
_entity.type
_entity.pdbx_description
1 polymer ?
#
loop_
_entity_poly.entity_id
_entity_poly.type
_entity_poly.pdbx_seq_one_letter_code
_entity_poly.pdbx_strand_id
1 'polypeptide(L)'
;IGLPPTPAEIDSFEKDDSPQAWEKVVDRLLASARYGERWGRHWLDVARYSDTRGYVFTAERKYPFSYTYRDYVINSFNDDLPYDTFIRHQIAADRMQLGEDKRPLAALGYLTLGRRFLNNKHDIIDDLIDVVTRGMMGLTVQCARCHDHKYDPIPTADYYSLYGIFASSREPKDLPAIGAIYPSAHSSTKPQRAMSMEDLPKPVNPRIFKRGKSSDQGDPVPRRFLAVLSPKERKPYSNGSGRLELAESITSNRNPLTARVIVNRLWKHHFSNALVRPPSDFGLFFQNSKLSSF
;
A
#
# COMPACT_ATOMS: atom_id res chain seq x y z
N ILE A 1 -13.58 -1.61 18.15
CA ILE A 1 -14.45 -1.11 17.04
C ILE A 1 -14.77 0.39 17.07
N GLY A 2 -14.32 1.17 18.07
CA GLY A 2 -14.44 2.64 18.04
C GLY A 2 -15.84 3.21 18.35
N LEU A 3 -16.70 2.39 18.94
CA LEU A 3 -18.03 2.77 19.43
C LEU A 3 -18.14 2.40 20.92
N PRO A 4 -18.92 3.15 21.71
CA PRO A 4 -19.20 2.77 23.08
C PRO A 4 -20.03 1.47 23.12
N PRO A 5 -19.89 0.64 24.16
CA PRO A 5 -20.76 -0.51 24.38
C PRO A 5 -22.19 -0.05 24.65
N THR A 6 -23.16 -0.84 24.22
CA THR A 6 -24.58 -0.68 24.54
C THR A 6 -24.86 -1.11 25.98
N PRO A 7 -25.95 -0.63 26.62
CA PRO A 7 -26.32 -1.07 27.96
C PRO A 7 -26.45 -2.59 28.09
N ALA A 8 -27.02 -3.27 27.09
CA ALA A 8 -27.15 -4.72 27.09
C ALA A 8 -25.80 -5.46 27.04
N GLU A 9 -24.81 -4.91 26.33
CA GLU A 9 -23.45 -5.48 26.30
C GLU A 9 -22.72 -5.29 27.63
N ILE A 10 -22.97 -4.19 28.34
CA ILE A 10 -22.44 -3.93 29.69
C ILE A 10 -23.05 -4.94 30.67
N ASP A 11 -24.38 -5.02 30.72
CA ASP A 11 -25.11 -5.94 31.60
C ASP A 11 -24.70 -7.41 31.37
N SER A 12 -24.48 -7.79 30.11
CA SER A 12 -24.04 -9.15 29.76
C SER A 12 -22.62 -9.45 30.24
N PHE A 13 -21.73 -8.46 30.25
CA PHE A 13 -20.36 -8.63 30.72
C PHE A 13 -20.30 -8.63 32.25
N GLU A 14 -21.02 -7.73 32.93
CA GLU A 14 -21.05 -7.65 34.39
C GLU A 14 -21.65 -8.90 35.05
N LYS A 15 -22.51 -9.64 34.35
CA LYS A 15 -23.13 -10.88 34.82
C LYS A 15 -22.33 -12.15 34.45
N ASP A 16 -21.27 -12.03 33.66
CA ASP A 16 -20.46 -13.17 33.23
C ASP A 16 -19.29 -13.39 34.19
N ASP A 17 -19.48 -14.26 35.19
CA ASP A 17 -18.43 -14.64 36.15
C ASP A 17 -17.47 -15.72 35.61
N SER A 18 -17.59 -16.12 34.34
CA SER A 18 -16.71 -17.13 33.78
C SER A 18 -15.27 -16.60 33.60
N PRO A 19 -14.24 -17.46 33.70
CA PRO A 19 -12.86 -17.04 33.47
C PRO A 19 -12.60 -16.51 32.04
N GLN A 20 -13.55 -16.71 31.11
CA GLN A 20 -13.47 -16.30 29.71
C GLN A 20 -14.27 -15.04 29.39
N ALA A 21 -14.87 -14.35 30.38
CA ALA A 21 -15.73 -13.20 30.15
C ALA A 21 -15.07 -12.13 29.27
N TRP A 22 -13.77 -11.85 29.51
CA TRP A 22 -13.00 -10.90 28.71
C TRP A 22 -12.76 -11.38 27.27
N GLU A 23 -12.36 -12.65 27.10
CA GLU A 23 -12.09 -13.26 25.80
C GLU A 23 -13.34 -13.22 24.92
N LYS A 24 -14.51 -13.56 25.46
CA LYS A 24 -15.79 -13.49 24.74
C LYS A 24 -16.07 -12.09 24.21
N VAL A 25 -15.78 -11.05 24.99
CA VAL A 25 -15.95 -9.65 24.54
C VAL A 25 -14.96 -9.32 23.44
N VAL A 26 -13.69 -9.69 23.60
CA VAL A 26 -12.65 -9.45 22.60
C VAL A 26 -13.02 -10.14 21.28
N ASP A 27 -13.33 -11.43 21.31
CA ASP A 27 -13.67 -12.23 20.13
C ASP A 27 -14.89 -11.67 19.41
N ARG A 28 -15.93 -11.29 20.16
CA ARG A 28 -17.14 -10.65 19.61
C ARG A 28 -16.81 -9.32 18.92
N LEU A 29 -15.91 -8.51 19.50
CA LEU A 29 -15.51 -7.23 18.93
C LEU A 29 -14.60 -7.40 17.71
N LEU A 30 -13.74 -8.43 17.68
CA LEU A 30 -12.92 -8.78 16.53
C LEU A 30 -13.76 -9.33 15.38
N ALA A 31 -14.79 -10.13 15.67
CA ALA A 31 -15.70 -10.70 14.67
C ALA A 31 -16.73 -9.69 14.09
N SER A 32 -16.80 -8.47 14.62
CA SER A 32 -17.73 -7.46 14.14
C SER A 32 -17.27 -6.86 12.81
N ALA A 33 -18.17 -6.71 11.83
CA ALA A 33 -17.88 -6.01 10.57
C ALA A 33 -17.38 -4.55 10.77
N ARG A 34 -17.72 -3.94 11.92
CA ARG A 34 -17.23 -2.61 12.33
C ARG A 34 -15.73 -2.60 12.66
N TYR A 35 -15.13 -3.77 12.88
CA TYR A 35 -13.68 -3.90 13.04
C TYR A 35 -12.98 -3.46 11.76
N GLY A 36 -13.36 -4.01 10.60
CA GLY A 36 -12.81 -3.63 9.30
C GLY A 36 -13.10 -2.18 8.94
N GLU A 37 -14.27 -1.63 9.29
CA GLU A 37 -14.56 -0.20 9.10
C GLU A 37 -13.58 0.68 9.89
N ARG A 38 -13.33 0.32 11.16
CA ARG A 38 -12.42 1.06 12.04
C ARG A 38 -10.97 0.95 11.58
N TRP A 39 -10.51 -0.25 11.27
CA TRP A 39 -9.12 -0.52 10.87
C TRP A 39 -8.82 -0.09 9.44
N GLY A 40 -9.80 -0.21 8.56
CA GLY A 40 -9.73 0.30 7.19
C GLY A 40 -9.40 1.78 7.17
N ARG A 41 -9.98 2.59 8.07
CA ARG A 41 -9.61 4.02 8.19
C ARG A 41 -8.12 4.24 8.40
N HIS A 42 -7.48 3.45 9.29
CA HIS A 42 -6.06 3.58 9.57
C HIS A 42 -5.19 3.23 8.36
N TRP A 43 -5.60 2.23 7.57
CA TRP A 43 -4.90 1.89 6.34
C TRP A 43 -5.13 2.93 5.24
N LEU A 44 -6.36 3.43 5.09
CA LEU A 44 -6.72 4.45 4.10
C LEU A 44 -5.98 5.77 4.33
N ASP A 45 -5.66 6.11 5.58
CA ASP A 45 -4.75 7.21 5.92
C ASP A 45 -3.34 6.96 5.34
N VAL A 46 -2.82 5.73 5.41
CA VAL A 46 -1.51 5.35 4.82
C VAL A 46 -1.56 5.35 3.30
N ALA A 47 -2.65 4.86 2.71
CA ALA A 47 -2.89 4.82 1.27
C ALA A 47 -3.13 6.20 0.66
N ARG A 48 -3.27 7.25 1.48
CA ARG A 48 -3.62 8.62 1.05
C ARG A 48 -4.93 8.63 0.26
N TYR A 49 -5.90 7.84 0.74
CA TYR A 49 -7.20 7.71 0.11
C TYR A 49 -7.82 9.09 -0.14
N SER A 50 -8.34 9.30 -1.35
CA SER A 50 -9.12 10.47 -1.68
C SER A 50 -10.17 10.14 -2.74
N ASP A 51 -11.36 10.71 -2.57
CA ASP A 51 -12.38 10.70 -3.61
C ASP A 51 -12.07 11.71 -4.73
N THR A 52 -11.05 12.55 -4.57
CA THR A 52 -10.68 13.60 -5.53
C THR A 52 -9.20 13.60 -5.89
N ARG A 53 -8.90 14.09 -7.09
CA ARG A 53 -7.56 14.22 -7.68
C ARG A 53 -6.77 15.43 -7.17
N GLY A 54 -7.36 16.23 -6.28
CA GLY A 54 -6.90 17.57 -5.94
C GLY A 54 -7.11 18.57 -7.09
N TYR A 55 -6.21 19.55 -7.21
CA TYR A 55 -6.28 20.53 -8.29
C TYR A 55 -5.82 19.91 -9.63
N VAL A 56 -6.76 19.79 -10.57
CA VAL A 56 -6.54 19.42 -11.97
C VAL A 56 -7.22 20.46 -12.85
N PHE A 57 -6.52 20.93 -13.89
CA PHE A 57 -7.06 21.86 -14.87
C PHE A 57 -7.92 21.07 -15.88
N THR A 58 -9.09 21.58 -16.24
CA THR A 58 -9.98 21.09 -17.32
C THR A 58 -10.41 19.60 -17.27
N ALA A 59 -10.17 18.88 -16.18
CA ALA A 59 -10.56 17.47 -16.01
C ALA A 59 -11.48 17.25 -14.81
N GLU A 60 -12.24 16.16 -14.84
CA GLU A 60 -13.07 15.72 -13.71
C GLU A 60 -12.20 15.55 -12.46
N ARG A 61 -12.62 16.18 -11.36
CA ARG A 61 -11.90 16.20 -10.08
C ARG A 61 -12.14 14.93 -9.29
N LYS A 62 -13.29 14.27 -9.46
CA LYS A 62 -13.63 13.04 -8.74
C LYS A 62 -12.97 11.81 -9.35
N TYR A 63 -12.64 10.84 -8.50
CA TYR A 63 -12.35 9.47 -8.92
C TYR A 63 -13.67 8.70 -8.99
N PRO A 64 -14.12 8.24 -10.17
CA PRO A 64 -15.46 7.68 -10.34
C PRO A 64 -15.71 6.40 -9.53
N PHE A 65 -14.65 5.65 -9.20
CA PHE A 65 -14.75 4.39 -8.46
C PHE A 65 -13.76 4.33 -7.28
N SER A 66 -13.42 5.46 -6.65
CA SER A 66 -12.54 5.45 -5.46
C SER A 66 -13.07 4.55 -4.36
N TYR A 67 -14.39 4.58 -4.14
CA TYR A 67 -15.06 3.83 -3.09
C TYR A 67 -14.82 2.31 -3.14
N THR A 68 -14.57 1.72 -4.32
CA THR A 68 -14.31 0.28 -4.42
C THR A 68 -13.01 -0.11 -3.74
N TYR A 69 -12.01 0.78 -3.72
CA TYR A 69 -10.77 0.55 -2.99
C TYR A 69 -10.99 0.65 -1.47
N ARG A 70 -11.77 1.63 -1.01
CA ARG A 70 -12.18 1.73 0.40
C ARG A 70 -12.87 0.43 0.85
N ASP A 71 -13.84 -0.03 0.06
CA ASP A 71 -14.61 -1.22 0.39
C ASP A 71 -13.72 -2.47 0.33
N TYR A 72 -12.81 -2.60 -0.64
CA TYR A 72 -11.79 -3.66 -0.67
C TYR A 72 -10.95 -3.69 0.62
N VAL A 73 -10.47 -2.53 1.09
CA VAL A 73 -9.66 -2.45 2.32
C VAL A 73 -10.48 -2.88 3.54
N ILE A 74 -11.70 -2.38 3.70
CA ILE A 74 -12.58 -2.74 4.82
C ILE A 74 -12.84 -4.25 4.84
N ASN A 75 -13.19 -4.82 3.70
CA ASN A 75 -13.47 -6.25 3.60
C ASN A 75 -12.21 -7.10 3.77
N SER A 76 -11.04 -6.64 3.32
CA SER A 76 -9.78 -7.36 3.56
C SER A 76 -9.49 -7.55 5.05
N PHE A 77 -9.84 -6.59 5.90
CA PHE A 77 -9.71 -6.74 7.36
C PHE A 77 -10.78 -7.67 7.95
N ASN A 78 -12.03 -7.60 7.47
CA ASN A 78 -13.11 -8.44 7.97
C ASN A 78 -12.96 -9.91 7.53
N ASP A 79 -12.42 -10.15 6.35
CA ASP A 79 -12.20 -11.47 5.76
C ASP A 79 -10.87 -12.11 6.20
N ASP A 80 -10.10 -11.42 7.06
CA ASP A 80 -8.76 -11.83 7.52
C ASP A 80 -7.81 -12.19 6.37
N LEU A 81 -7.78 -11.33 5.33
CA LEU A 81 -6.95 -11.56 4.15
C LEU A 81 -5.46 -11.57 4.55
N PRO A 82 -4.68 -12.60 4.16
CA PRO A 82 -3.25 -12.63 4.48
C PRO A 82 -2.53 -11.37 4.03
N TYR A 83 -1.75 -10.77 4.94
CA TYR A 83 -1.17 -9.43 4.72
C TYR A 83 -0.24 -9.37 3.49
N ASP A 84 0.52 -10.43 3.22
CA ASP A 84 1.35 -10.54 2.02
C ASP A 84 0.51 -10.53 0.73
N THR A 85 -0.66 -11.18 0.76
CA THR A 85 -1.61 -11.19 -0.37
C THR A 85 -2.26 -9.83 -0.53
N PHE A 86 -2.66 -9.20 0.58
CA PHE A 86 -3.19 -7.84 0.61
C PHE A 86 -2.22 -6.84 -0.03
N ILE A 87 -0.92 -6.87 0.33
CA ILE A 87 0.10 -6.02 -0.26
C ILE A 87 0.33 -6.32 -1.75
N ARG A 88 0.37 -7.60 -2.14
CA ARG A 88 0.53 -7.99 -3.55
C ARG A 88 -0.60 -7.50 -4.43
N HIS A 89 -1.85 -7.62 -3.97
CA HIS A 89 -3.00 -7.08 -4.69
C HIS A 89 -2.85 -5.57 -4.95
N GLN A 90 -2.42 -4.80 -3.94
CA GLN A 90 -2.33 -3.35 -4.07
C GLN A 90 -1.31 -2.85 -5.10
N ILE A 91 -0.28 -3.63 -5.39
CA ILE A 91 0.78 -3.23 -6.33
C ILE A 91 0.53 -3.84 -7.72
N ALA A 92 0.02 -5.07 -7.78
CA ALA A 92 0.09 -5.89 -8.98
C ALA A 92 -1.09 -6.85 -9.19
N ALA A 93 -2.28 -6.59 -8.62
CA ALA A 93 -3.45 -7.46 -8.81
C ALA A 93 -3.74 -7.78 -10.30
N ASP A 94 -3.57 -6.80 -11.21
CA ASP A 94 -3.77 -6.97 -12.66
C ASP A 94 -2.75 -7.90 -13.33
N ARG A 95 -1.64 -8.21 -12.64
CA ARG A 95 -0.58 -9.11 -13.10
C ARG A 95 -0.63 -10.47 -12.40
N MET A 96 -1.59 -10.68 -11.51
CA MET A 96 -1.79 -11.94 -10.78
C MET A 96 -2.86 -12.80 -11.43
N GLN A 97 -2.83 -14.11 -11.15
CA GLN A 97 -3.88 -15.04 -11.57
C GLN A 97 -5.08 -14.90 -10.63
N LEU A 98 -5.93 -13.92 -10.91
CA LEU A 98 -7.21 -13.73 -10.24
C LEU A 98 -8.22 -14.67 -10.91
N GLY A 99 -8.80 -15.62 -10.18
CA GLY A 99 -9.83 -16.52 -10.70
C GLY A 99 -11.11 -15.79 -11.15
N GLU A 100 -12.28 -16.38 -10.95
CA GLU A 100 -13.54 -15.70 -11.30
C GLU A 100 -13.77 -14.43 -10.48
N ASP A 101 -13.26 -14.39 -9.25
CA ASP A 101 -13.33 -13.22 -8.39
C ASP A 101 -12.35 -12.12 -8.83
N LYS A 102 -12.89 -11.03 -9.38
CA LYS A 102 -12.12 -9.86 -9.83
C LYS A 102 -12.06 -8.73 -8.80
N ARG A 103 -12.61 -8.88 -7.59
CA ARG A 103 -12.48 -7.88 -6.51
C ARG A 103 -11.05 -7.44 -6.23
N PRO A 104 -10.01 -8.30 -6.27
CA PRO A 104 -8.66 -7.88 -5.97
C PRO A 104 -8.14 -6.75 -6.87
N LEU A 105 -8.70 -6.55 -8.06
CA LEU A 105 -8.36 -5.40 -8.92
C LEU A 105 -8.66 -4.05 -8.25
N ALA A 106 -9.64 -3.98 -7.34
CA ALA A 106 -9.94 -2.77 -6.58
C ALA A 106 -8.75 -2.31 -5.71
N ALA A 107 -7.85 -3.23 -5.32
CA ALA A 107 -6.67 -2.93 -4.53
C ALA A 107 -5.70 -1.95 -5.22
N LEU A 108 -5.71 -1.88 -6.56
CA LEU A 108 -4.90 -0.95 -7.35
C LEU A 108 -5.29 0.52 -7.12
N GLY A 109 -6.38 0.78 -6.40
CA GLY A 109 -6.67 2.09 -5.79
C GLY A 109 -5.48 2.65 -5.00
N TYR A 110 -4.68 1.79 -4.36
CA TYR A 110 -3.48 2.19 -3.62
C TYR A 110 -2.45 2.95 -4.48
N LEU A 111 -2.32 2.61 -5.77
CA LEU A 111 -1.40 3.26 -6.70
C LEU A 111 -2.05 4.34 -7.56
N THR A 112 -3.38 4.51 -7.51
CA THR A 112 -4.10 5.34 -8.49
C THR A 112 -4.87 6.50 -7.85
N LEU A 113 -5.26 6.35 -6.59
CA LEU A 113 -5.87 7.40 -5.79
C LEU A 113 -4.81 8.34 -5.20
N GLY A 114 -5.24 9.56 -4.89
CA GLY A 114 -4.39 10.60 -4.31
C GLY A 114 -4.24 11.83 -5.22
N ARG A 115 -3.22 12.63 -4.95
CA ARG A 115 -3.00 13.90 -5.65
C ARG A 115 -2.42 13.66 -7.05
N ARG A 116 -2.84 14.48 -8.03
CA ARG A 116 -2.34 14.40 -9.42
C ARG A 116 -1.23 15.38 -9.80
N PHE A 117 -0.80 16.26 -8.89
CA PHE A 117 0.32 17.18 -9.11
C PHE A 117 0.28 17.93 -10.45
N LEU A 118 -0.89 18.48 -10.84
CA LEU A 118 -1.08 19.12 -12.15
C LEU A 118 -0.73 18.21 -13.35
N ASN A 119 -0.91 16.89 -13.17
CA ASN A 119 -0.49 15.83 -14.08
C ASN A 119 1.03 15.79 -14.39
N ASN A 120 1.87 16.32 -13.49
CA ASN A 120 3.32 16.15 -13.59
C ASN A 120 3.69 14.68 -13.36
N LYS A 121 4.14 14.01 -14.43
CA LYS A 121 4.51 12.59 -14.41
C LYS A 121 5.57 12.28 -13.35
N HIS A 122 6.59 13.14 -13.20
CA HIS A 122 7.70 12.87 -12.30
C HIS A 122 7.25 12.94 -10.84
N ASP A 123 6.40 13.90 -10.49
CA ASP A 123 5.91 14.06 -9.13
C ASP A 123 4.85 13.01 -8.77
N ILE A 124 4.04 12.57 -9.74
CA ILE A 124 3.17 11.40 -9.56
C ILE A 124 4.01 10.16 -9.26
N ILE A 125 5.06 9.88 -10.04
CA ILE A 125 5.90 8.70 -9.80
C ILE A 125 6.64 8.79 -8.45
N ASP A 126 7.13 9.98 -8.08
CA ASP A 126 7.76 10.23 -6.78
C ASP A 126 6.83 9.87 -5.62
N ASP A 127 5.57 10.29 -5.73
CA ASP A 127 4.51 9.99 -4.78
C ASP A 127 4.12 8.49 -4.73
N LEU A 128 4.19 7.77 -5.86
CA LEU A 128 4.03 6.31 -5.90
C LEU A 128 5.19 5.57 -5.22
N ILE A 129 6.43 6.03 -5.43
CA ILE A 129 7.59 5.50 -4.73
C ILE A 129 7.41 5.72 -3.23
N ASP A 130 7.04 6.94 -2.83
CA ASP A 130 6.90 7.29 -1.42
C ASP A 130 5.82 6.48 -0.72
N VAL A 131 4.61 6.39 -1.28
CA VAL A 131 3.51 5.66 -0.65
C VAL A 131 3.87 4.18 -0.46
N VAL A 132 4.49 3.56 -1.47
CA VAL A 132 4.91 2.16 -1.40
C VAL A 132 6.04 1.97 -0.37
N THR A 133 7.13 2.75 -0.47
CA THR A 133 8.32 2.49 0.36
C THR A 133 8.12 2.94 1.80
N ARG A 134 7.48 4.10 2.03
CA ARG A 134 7.19 4.59 3.37
C ARG A 134 6.02 3.84 4.00
N GLY A 135 4.97 3.59 3.22
CA GLY A 135 3.75 2.93 3.70
C GLY A 135 3.99 1.48 4.10
N MET A 136 4.69 0.71 3.25
CA MET A 136 4.87 -0.72 3.43
C MET A 136 6.17 -1.09 4.13
N MET A 137 7.26 -0.32 3.94
CA MET A 137 8.59 -0.67 4.47
C MET A 137 9.16 0.36 5.45
N GLY A 138 8.47 1.49 5.68
CA GLY A 138 8.97 2.53 6.57
C GLY A 138 10.29 3.16 6.11
N LEU A 139 10.51 3.21 4.78
CA LEU A 139 11.71 3.78 4.17
C LEU A 139 11.41 5.05 3.38
N THR A 140 12.18 6.10 3.61
CA THR A 140 12.08 7.40 2.94
C THR A 140 12.88 7.45 1.63
N VAL A 141 12.61 6.50 0.71
CA VAL A 141 13.36 6.37 -0.55
C VAL A 141 13.28 7.63 -1.43
N GLN A 142 12.18 8.40 -1.36
CA GLN A 142 12.02 9.64 -2.12
C GLN A 142 13.14 10.67 -1.87
N CYS A 143 13.77 10.66 -0.68
CA CYS A 143 14.88 11.55 -0.39
C CYS A 143 16.12 11.28 -1.26
N ALA A 144 16.20 10.08 -1.86
CA ALA A 144 17.23 9.71 -2.81
C ALA A 144 16.98 10.19 -4.26
N ARG A 145 15.94 11.01 -4.50
CA ARG A 145 15.59 11.52 -5.85
C ARG A 145 16.69 12.39 -6.47
N CYS A 146 17.35 13.22 -5.65
CA CYS A 146 18.29 14.24 -6.13
C CYS A 146 19.76 13.91 -5.83
N HIS A 147 20.00 13.18 -4.74
CA HIS A 147 21.32 12.75 -4.28
C HIS A 147 21.12 11.48 -3.44
N ASP A 148 22.21 10.76 -3.13
CA ASP A 148 22.12 9.56 -2.29
C ASP A 148 21.51 9.90 -0.93
N HIS A 149 20.69 8.99 -0.39
CA HIS A 149 19.96 9.25 0.83
C HIS A 149 20.89 9.68 1.97
N LYS A 150 20.48 10.71 2.73
CA LYS A 150 21.36 11.38 3.70
C LYS A 150 21.87 10.45 4.81
N TYR A 151 21.03 9.52 5.27
CA TYR A 151 21.29 8.70 6.46
C TYR A 151 21.29 7.19 6.20
N ASP A 152 20.65 6.76 5.12
CA ASP A 152 20.51 5.34 4.81
C ASP A 152 21.34 5.06 3.54
N PRO A 153 21.96 3.89 3.39
CA PRO A 153 22.66 3.42 2.19
C PRO A 153 21.68 3.12 1.04
N ILE A 154 20.88 4.11 0.65
CA ILE A 154 19.97 4.09 -0.48
C ILE A 154 20.56 5.02 -1.53
N PRO A 155 21.29 4.49 -2.53
CA PRO A 155 21.86 5.32 -3.58
C PRO A 155 20.74 5.88 -4.47
N THR A 156 21.03 7.00 -5.13
CA THR A 156 20.16 7.65 -6.12
C THR A 156 19.70 6.65 -7.19
N ALA A 157 20.59 5.73 -7.58
CA ALA A 157 20.29 4.66 -8.53
C ALA A 157 19.13 3.76 -8.09
N ASP A 158 18.89 3.57 -6.78
CA ASP A 158 17.81 2.73 -6.27
C ASP A 158 16.46 3.44 -6.40
N TYR A 159 16.42 4.75 -6.10
CA TYR A 159 15.25 5.57 -6.38
C TYR A 159 14.88 5.47 -7.87
N TYR A 160 15.86 5.66 -8.76
CA TYR A 160 15.58 5.59 -10.19
C TYR A 160 15.27 4.16 -10.67
N SER A 161 15.77 3.11 -10.00
CA SER A 161 15.37 1.73 -10.26
C SER A 161 13.87 1.53 -10.02
N LEU A 162 13.32 2.09 -8.92
CA LEU A 162 11.89 2.08 -8.63
C LEU A 162 11.09 3.01 -9.55
N TYR A 163 11.64 4.20 -9.86
CA TYR A 163 11.06 5.13 -10.82
C TYR A 163 10.76 4.44 -12.14
N GLY A 164 11.67 3.60 -12.62
CA GLY A 164 11.49 2.84 -13.86
C GLY A 164 10.28 1.91 -13.84
N ILE A 165 9.96 1.33 -12.68
CA ILE A 165 8.82 0.41 -12.52
C ILE A 165 7.51 1.17 -12.76
N PHE A 166 7.34 2.30 -12.07
CA PHE A 166 6.12 3.11 -12.22
C PHE A 166 6.09 3.89 -13.54
N ALA A 167 7.24 4.33 -14.06
CA ALA A 167 7.35 4.93 -15.39
C ALA A 167 6.99 3.97 -16.53
N SER A 168 7.04 2.67 -16.25
CA SER A 168 6.66 1.57 -17.15
C SER A 168 5.19 1.16 -17.00
N SER A 169 4.38 1.94 -16.30
CA SER A 169 2.95 1.68 -16.09
C SER A 169 2.11 2.92 -16.45
N ARG A 170 0.82 2.73 -16.72
CA ARG A 170 -0.15 3.80 -16.97
C ARG A 170 -1.54 3.42 -16.45
N GLU A 171 -2.41 4.39 -16.28
CA GLU A 171 -3.84 4.10 -16.11
C GLU A 171 -4.44 3.65 -17.46
N PRO A 172 -5.26 2.58 -17.47
CA PRO A 172 -5.96 2.15 -18.67
C PRO A 172 -7.04 3.18 -19.05
N LYS A 173 -7.38 3.26 -20.35
CA LYS A 173 -8.50 4.08 -20.82
C LYS A 173 -9.84 3.57 -20.28
N ASP A 174 -10.01 2.26 -20.30
CA ASP A 174 -11.20 1.56 -19.81
C ASP A 174 -10.89 0.89 -18.48
N LEU A 175 -11.62 1.30 -17.43
CA LEU A 175 -11.44 0.73 -16.09
C LEU A 175 -12.04 -0.69 -16.03
N PRO A 176 -11.34 -1.67 -15.42
CA PRO A 176 -11.80 -3.05 -15.40
C PRO A 176 -13.09 -3.19 -14.58
N ALA A 177 -14.01 -4.01 -15.08
CA ALA A 177 -15.17 -4.43 -14.31
C ALA A 177 -14.73 -5.41 -13.23
N ILE A 178 -15.23 -5.21 -12.01
CA ILE A 178 -14.97 -6.09 -10.87
C ILE A 178 -16.23 -6.86 -10.45
N GLY A 179 -17.35 -6.72 -11.18
CA GLY A 179 -18.64 -7.32 -10.83
C GLY A 179 -19.47 -6.45 -9.87
N ALA A 180 -20.61 -6.95 -9.40
CA ALA A 180 -21.37 -6.32 -8.31
C ALA A 180 -20.95 -6.98 -7.01
N ILE A 181 -20.07 -6.35 -6.23
CA ILE A 181 -19.49 -7.05 -5.09
C ILE A 181 -19.44 -6.16 -3.86
N TYR A 182 -19.78 -6.80 -2.73
CA TYR A 182 -20.05 -6.27 -1.40
C TYR A 182 -21.44 -5.63 -1.27
N PRO A 183 -22.16 -5.83 -0.13
CA PRO A 183 -23.39 -5.09 0.17
C PRO A 183 -23.03 -3.61 0.38
N SER A 184 -22.73 -2.90 -0.71
CA SER A 184 -22.54 -1.47 -0.71
C SER A 184 -23.91 -0.80 -0.84
N ALA A 185 -24.10 0.34 -0.19
CA ALA A 185 -25.30 1.17 -0.27
C ALA A 185 -25.61 1.70 -1.70
N HIS A 186 -24.80 1.34 -2.70
CA HIS A 186 -24.87 1.83 -4.07
C HIS A 186 -25.46 0.73 -4.96
N SER A 187 -26.79 0.56 -4.85
CA SER A 187 -27.59 -0.27 -5.76
C SER A 187 -27.52 0.32 -7.16
N SER A 188 -26.62 -0.20 -7.99
CA SER A 188 -26.53 0.17 -9.40
C SER A 188 -26.60 -1.10 -10.24
N THR A 189 -27.45 -1.09 -11.26
CA THR A 189 -27.61 -2.18 -12.24
C THR A 189 -26.40 -2.36 -13.16
N LYS A 190 -25.40 -1.48 -13.08
CA LYS A 190 -24.14 -1.58 -13.83
C LYS A 190 -23.05 -2.27 -12.99
N PRO A 191 -22.17 -3.07 -13.63
CA PRO A 191 -21.05 -3.68 -12.91
C PRO A 191 -20.17 -2.59 -12.31
N GLN A 192 -19.77 -2.75 -11.05
CA GLN A 192 -18.79 -1.88 -10.43
C GLN A 192 -17.45 -2.03 -11.16
N ARG A 193 -16.65 -0.98 -11.14
CA ARG A 193 -15.32 -0.94 -11.76
C ARG A 193 -14.30 -0.52 -10.72
N ALA A 194 -13.03 -0.76 -11.01
CA ALA A 194 -11.93 -0.35 -10.14
C ALA A 194 -11.06 0.71 -10.81
N MET A 195 -10.57 1.67 -10.02
CA MET A 195 -9.38 2.42 -10.43
C MET A 195 -8.22 1.43 -10.62
N SER A 196 -7.47 1.56 -11.71
CA SER A 196 -6.52 0.53 -12.14
C SER A 196 -5.27 1.10 -12.78
N MET A 197 -4.25 0.26 -12.87
CA MET A 197 -3.00 0.50 -13.58
C MET A 197 -2.73 -0.70 -14.51
N GLU A 198 -2.09 -0.45 -15.64
CA GLU A 198 -1.62 -1.48 -16.58
C GLU A 198 -0.15 -1.23 -16.95
N ASP A 199 0.54 -2.30 -17.32
CA ASP A 199 1.92 -2.21 -17.80
C ASP A 199 1.97 -1.63 -19.22
N LEU A 200 2.98 -0.81 -19.52
CA LEU A 200 3.26 -0.40 -20.88
C LEU A 200 3.71 -1.60 -21.72
N PRO A 201 3.33 -1.68 -23.02
CA PRO A 201 3.79 -2.74 -23.91
C PRO A 201 5.32 -2.82 -24.03
N LYS A 202 5.99 -1.67 -23.94
CA LYS A 202 7.44 -1.55 -23.89
C LYS A 202 7.84 -0.84 -22.60
N PRO A 203 8.44 -1.56 -21.64
CA PRO A 203 8.86 -0.96 -20.39
C PRO A 203 10.02 0.02 -20.58
N VAL A 204 10.11 0.99 -19.67
CA VAL A 204 11.12 2.04 -19.66
C VAL A 204 12.27 1.62 -18.75
N ASN A 205 13.49 1.63 -19.29
CA ASN A 205 14.70 1.61 -18.46
C ASN A 205 15.12 3.06 -18.20
N PRO A 206 14.92 3.58 -16.97
CA PRO A 206 15.14 4.97 -16.68
C PRO A 206 16.64 5.29 -16.62
N ARG A 207 16.95 6.57 -16.81
CA ARG A 207 18.25 7.15 -16.49
C ARG A 207 18.12 7.97 -15.21
N ILE A 208 19.20 8.06 -14.45
CA ILE A 208 19.27 8.93 -13.27
C ILE A 208 19.06 10.38 -13.72
N PHE A 209 18.13 11.10 -13.10
CA PHE A 209 18.06 12.55 -13.30
C PHE A 209 19.03 13.24 -12.34
N LYS A 210 20.03 13.91 -12.89
CA LYS A 210 21.06 14.56 -12.07
C LYS A 210 20.41 15.66 -11.24
N ARG A 211 20.59 15.59 -9.91
CA ARG A 211 19.94 16.52 -8.95
C ARG A 211 18.41 16.59 -9.13
N GLY A 212 17.78 15.50 -9.59
CA GLY A 212 16.33 15.42 -9.80
C GLY A 212 15.81 16.13 -11.05
N LYS A 213 16.67 16.70 -11.90
CA LYS A 213 16.27 17.45 -13.10
C LYS A 213 16.08 16.52 -14.30
N SER A 214 14.84 16.29 -14.73
CA SER A 214 14.54 15.34 -15.81
C SER A 214 15.15 15.70 -17.17
N SER A 215 15.52 16.97 -17.37
CA SER A 215 16.24 17.44 -18.55
C SER A 215 17.74 17.10 -18.55
N ASP A 216 18.32 16.70 -17.42
CA ASP A 216 19.74 16.32 -17.29
C ASP A 216 19.85 14.85 -16.88
N GLN A 217 20.07 14.01 -17.88
CA GLN A 217 20.14 12.57 -17.71
C GLN A 217 21.58 12.10 -17.46
N GLY A 218 21.73 11.20 -16.50
CA GLY A 218 22.95 10.46 -16.21
C GLY A 218 22.88 9.03 -16.70
N ASP A 219 23.50 8.15 -15.93
CA ASP A 219 23.65 6.74 -16.26
C ASP A 219 22.31 6.01 -16.31
N PRO A 220 22.17 5.01 -17.20
CA PRO A 220 21.01 4.13 -17.20
C PRO A 220 21.04 3.26 -15.95
N VAL A 221 19.86 3.01 -15.36
CA VAL A 221 19.73 2.07 -14.25
C VAL A 221 18.65 1.03 -14.57
N PRO A 222 18.90 -0.26 -14.30
CA PRO A 222 17.89 -1.28 -14.47
C PRO A 222 16.80 -1.11 -13.41
N ARG A 223 15.57 -1.53 -13.73
CA ARG A 223 14.51 -1.72 -12.73
C ARG A 223 14.90 -2.89 -11.84
N ARG A 224 14.86 -2.71 -10.52
CA ARG A 224 15.23 -3.72 -9.50
C ARG A 224 14.88 -3.23 -8.11
N PHE A 225 14.90 -4.13 -7.14
CA PHE A 225 14.65 -3.79 -5.73
C PHE A 225 15.78 -2.96 -5.10
N LEU A 226 15.57 -2.51 -3.85
CA LEU A 226 16.54 -1.73 -3.09
C LEU A 226 17.76 -2.59 -2.71
N ALA A 227 18.97 -2.09 -2.93
CA ALA A 227 20.23 -2.78 -2.62
C ALA A 227 20.31 -3.16 -1.14
N VAL A 228 19.91 -2.24 -0.28
CA VAL A 228 19.95 -2.42 1.18
C VAL A 228 19.08 -3.58 1.66
N LEU A 229 18.00 -3.91 0.93
CA LEU A 229 17.12 -5.05 1.23
C LEU A 229 17.44 -6.28 0.37
N SER A 230 18.51 -6.24 -0.42
CA SER A 230 18.90 -7.30 -1.37
C SER A 230 20.43 -7.54 -1.38
N PRO A 231 21.08 -7.79 -0.24
CA PRO A 231 22.54 -7.81 -0.15
C PRO A 231 23.21 -8.98 -0.87
N LYS A 232 22.49 -10.07 -1.19
CA LYS A 232 23.08 -11.29 -1.77
C LYS A 232 22.66 -11.62 -3.21
N GLU A 233 21.56 -11.08 -3.73
CA GLU A 233 21.05 -11.42 -5.08
C GLU A 233 20.20 -10.28 -5.69
N ARG A 234 20.82 -9.14 -5.99
CA ARG A 234 20.10 -8.01 -6.61
C ARG A 234 20.04 -8.15 -8.14
N LYS A 235 19.04 -8.88 -8.65
CA LYS A 235 18.81 -9.04 -10.09
C LYS A 235 17.91 -7.93 -10.66
N PRO A 236 18.15 -7.48 -11.91
CA PRO A 236 17.18 -6.70 -12.67
C PRO A 236 15.83 -7.40 -12.80
N TYR A 237 14.76 -6.64 -12.70
CA TYR A 237 13.41 -7.07 -13.03
C TYR A 237 13.24 -7.19 -14.53
N SER A 238 12.55 -8.23 -14.95
CA SER A 238 12.46 -8.62 -16.36
C SER A 238 11.03 -8.70 -16.90
N ASN A 239 10.02 -8.75 -16.02
CA ASN A 239 8.64 -9.03 -16.41
C ASN A 239 7.77 -7.77 -16.39
N GLY A 240 7.20 -7.42 -17.55
CA GLY A 240 6.29 -6.28 -17.69
C GLY A 240 6.91 -5.00 -17.13
N SER A 241 6.17 -4.26 -16.31
CA SER A 241 6.66 -3.07 -15.60
C SER A 241 7.63 -3.38 -14.46
N GLY A 242 7.65 -4.60 -13.95
CA GLY A 242 8.34 -4.98 -12.70
C GLY A 242 7.49 -4.75 -11.44
N ARG A 243 6.20 -4.36 -11.57
CA ARG A 243 5.30 -4.19 -10.40
C ARG A 243 5.07 -5.49 -9.63
N LEU A 244 4.89 -6.62 -10.33
CA LEU A 244 4.73 -7.92 -9.68
C LEU A 244 6.01 -8.34 -8.93
N GLU A 245 7.16 -8.24 -9.58
CA GLU A 245 8.47 -8.53 -8.96
C GLU A 245 8.77 -7.60 -7.76
N LEU A 246 8.34 -6.33 -7.82
CA LEU A 246 8.39 -5.40 -6.70
C LEU A 246 7.50 -5.86 -5.55
N ALA A 247 6.26 -6.25 -5.84
CA ALA A 247 5.33 -6.74 -4.83
C ALA A 247 5.89 -7.98 -4.12
N GLU A 248 6.42 -8.94 -4.87
CA GLU A 248 7.07 -10.15 -4.35
C GLU A 248 8.31 -9.83 -3.50
N SER A 249 9.11 -8.85 -3.91
CA SER A 249 10.29 -8.43 -3.14
C SER A 249 9.91 -7.73 -1.84
N ILE A 250 8.85 -6.91 -1.85
CA ILE A 250 8.30 -6.27 -0.65
C ILE A 250 7.77 -7.33 0.32
N THR A 251 7.02 -8.31 -0.16
CA THR A 251 6.39 -9.34 0.69
C THR A 251 7.27 -10.56 0.94
N SER A 252 8.51 -10.57 0.44
CA SER A 252 9.43 -11.68 0.67
C SER A 252 9.74 -11.83 2.16
N ASN A 253 9.80 -13.07 2.66
CA ASN A 253 10.28 -13.36 4.02
C ASN A 253 11.74 -12.91 4.26
N ARG A 254 12.50 -12.63 3.18
CA ARG A 254 13.84 -12.03 3.28
C ARG A 254 13.83 -10.53 3.51
N ASN A 255 12.69 -9.86 3.33
CA ASN A 255 12.50 -8.46 3.65
C ASN A 255 11.86 -8.33 5.04
N PRO A 256 12.63 -8.03 6.09
CA PRO A 256 12.10 -7.97 7.45
C PRO A 256 11.24 -6.73 7.69
N LEU A 257 11.32 -5.69 6.85
CA LEU A 257 10.69 -4.40 7.13
C LEU A 257 9.18 -4.45 6.99
N THR A 258 8.66 -5.17 5.99
CA THR A 258 7.22 -5.21 5.70
C THR A 258 6.39 -5.70 6.88
N ALA A 259 6.81 -6.80 7.52
CA ALA A 259 6.17 -7.32 8.72
C ALA A 259 6.37 -6.39 9.94
N ARG A 260 7.59 -5.88 10.15
CA ARG A 260 7.89 -4.99 11.29
C ARG A 260 7.09 -3.70 11.26
N VAL A 261 6.91 -3.13 10.07
CA VAL A 261 6.17 -1.88 9.87
C VAL A 261 4.70 -2.06 10.19
N ILE A 262 4.06 -3.12 9.69
CA ILE A 262 2.64 -3.36 10.01
C ILE A 262 2.46 -3.67 11.49
N VAL A 263 3.31 -4.51 12.08
CA VAL A 263 3.22 -4.84 13.53
C VAL A 263 3.34 -3.57 14.37
N ASN A 264 4.28 -2.69 14.07
CA ASN A 264 4.43 -1.43 14.80
C ASN A 264 3.21 -0.51 14.62
N ARG A 265 2.58 -0.48 13.44
CA ARG A 265 1.34 0.28 13.19
C ARG A 265 0.17 -0.29 13.99
N LEU A 266 -0.03 -1.61 13.95
CA LEU A 266 -1.06 -2.31 14.73
C LEU A 266 -0.86 -2.03 16.23
N TRP A 267 0.35 -2.22 16.73
CA TRP A 267 0.72 -1.96 18.12
C TRP A 267 0.43 -0.52 18.53
N LYS A 268 0.86 0.47 17.71
CA LYS A 268 0.56 1.88 17.94
C LYS A 268 -0.93 2.15 18.07
N HIS A 269 -1.77 1.51 17.25
CA HIS A 269 -3.21 1.76 17.24
C HIS A 269 -3.96 1.05 18.36
N HIS A 270 -3.47 -0.11 18.83
CA HIS A 270 -4.03 -0.80 19.99
C HIS A 270 -3.58 -0.19 21.33
N PHE A 271 -2.31 0.21 21.44
CA PHE A 271 -1.70 0.60 22.72
C PHE A 271 -1.32 2.09 22.80
N SER A 272 -1.73 2.90 21.81
CA SER A 272 -1.47 4.35 21.71
C SER A 272 0.01 4.76 21.65
N ASN A 273 0.94 3.80 21.66
CA ASN A 273 2.39 4.03 21.65
C ASN A 273 3.02 3.10 20.61
N ALA A 274 3.82 3.63 19.68
CA ALA A 274 4.57 2.80 18.75
C ALA A 274 5.82 2.21 19.42
N LEU A 275 6.20 1.00 18.99
CA LEU A 275 7.49 0.37 19.33
C LEU A 275 8.66 1.17 18.75
N VAL A 276 8.49 1.67 17.52
CA VAL A 276 9.45 2.53 16.81
C VAL A 276 8.77 3.83 16.39
N ARG A 277 9.44 4.97 16.65
CA ARG A 277 8.94 6.31 16.30
C ARG A 277 9.94 7.04 15.39
N PRO A 278 9.47 7.63 14.26
CA PRO A 278 8.09 7.62 13.78
C PRO A 278 7.71 6.31 13.03
N PRO A 279 6.43 5.92 12.95
CA PRO A 279 6.00 4.63 12.35
C PRO A 279 6.30 4.48 10.85
N SER A 280 6.68 5.59 10.22
CA SER A 280 6.98 5.71 8.79
C SER A 280 8.48 5.86 8.51
N ASP A 281 9.32 5.78 9.55
CA ASP A 281 10.77 5.83 9.44
C ASP A 281 11.36 4.81 10.43
N PHE A 282 11.62 3.60 9.92
CA PHE A 282 12.26 2.56 10.69
C PHE A 282 13.79 2.70 10.68
N GLY A 283 14.34 3.43 9.70
CA GLY A 283 15.76 3.40 9.35
C GLY A 283 16.34 1.98 9.25
N LEU A 284 17.66 1.90 9.05
CA LEU A 284 18.37 0.61 9.17
C LEU A 284 18.86 0.30 10.57
N PHE A 285 18.81 1.24 11.50
CA PHE A 285 19.18 0.99 12.90
C PHE A 285 18.41 -0.19 13.51
N PHE A 286 17.19 -0.48 13.01
CA PHE A 286 16.41 -1.64 13.42
C PHE A 286 16.71 -2.95 12.67
N GLN A 287 17.41 -2.95 11.54
CA GLN A 287 17.81 -4.21 10.90
C GLN A 287 18.89 -4.96 11.70
N ASN A 288 19.77 -4.22 12.37
CA ASN A 288 20.88 -4.79 13.15
C ASN A 288 20.56 -4.99 14.64
N SER A 289 19.39 -4.56 15.13
CA SER A 289 18.97 -4.87 16.49
C SER A 289 18.38 -6.28 16.53
N LYS A 290 18.98 -7.14 17.38
CA LYS A 290 18.46 -8.45 17.75
C LYS A 290 17.10 -8.30 18.45
N LEU A 291 16.03 -8.14 17.67
CA LEU A 291 14.65 -8.37 18.11
C LEU A 291 14.15 -9.68 17.47
N SER A 292 14.94 -10.75 17.65
CA SER A 292 14.62 -12.12 17.25
C SER A 292 14.11 -12.95 18.43
N SER A 293 13.42 -12.30 19.38
CA SER A 293 12.90 -12.96 20.58
C SER A 293 11.67 -12.23 21.10
N PHE A 294 10.59 -12.26 20.33
CA PHE A 294 9.20 -12.20 20.79
C PHE A 294 8.34 -12.96 19.79
#